data_AF-A0A3D0MTT0-F1
#
_entry.id   AF-A0A3D0MTT0-F1
#
_cell.length_a   1.000
_cell.length_b   1.000
_cell.length_c   1.000
_cell.angle_alpha   90.00
_cell.angle_beta   90.00
_cell.angle_gamma   90.00
#
_symmetry.space_group_name_H-M   'P 1'
#
loop_
_entity.id
_entity.type
_entity.pdbx_description
1 polymer ?
#
loop_
_entity_poly.entity_id
_entity_poly.type
_entity_poly.pdbx_seq_one_letter_code
_entity_poly.pdbx_strand_id
1 'polypeptide(L)'
;MKKLRRGILVFLPITLTILMALSAWSCTNIVVGKDASADGSVITSHTADGAFYDARVRTIPGKTFPAGSKADVFWNIVMEEDYEPKKIGEIPQVEKTYTYFHVGYPFMNEHGVAIGETTIGQKEELKTFHPDARAIMTIEQLEVFALQRAKTAREAITVVGELAEKYGFLPSCGSEGECITITDSTEAWIFEIRSAGLMWTPDSGKPGAVWVAQRVPDDCVVIVPNMSRIREIDVNDKNNFMASKDYMQPAIDNGWYDPNSGKPFIWQEAYSPLTGNDDWSLSSMWIRNRLYTLYSQLDPTREWDPYAETMSYP
;
A
#
# COMPACT_ATOMS: atom_id res chain seq x y z
N MET A 1 45.08 29.88 21.75
CA MET A 1 43.79 29.55 22.40
C MET A 1 42.52 30.05 21.68
N LYS A 2 42.48 31.24 21.03
CA LYS A 2 41.26 31.71 20.33
C LYS A 2 40.93 30.99 19.01
N LYS A 3 41.90 30.47 18.27
CA LYS A 3 41.66 29.74 17.00
C LYS A 3 41.12 28.31 17.21
N LEU A 4 41.49 27.64 18.30
CA LEU A 4 41.02 26.29 18.62
C LEU A 4 39.53 26.26 19.03
N ARG A 5 39.03 27.34 19.65
CA ARG A 5 37.61 27.49 20.01
C ARG A 5 36.68 27.68 18.80
N ARG A 6 37.17 28.22 17.68
CA ARG A 6 36.36 28.39 16.46
C ARG A 6 36.17 27.09 15.66
N GLY A 7 37.15 26.19 15.68
CA GLY A 7 37.01 24.86 15.06
C GLY A 7 36.01 23.98 15.80
N ILE A 8 36.05 23.97 17.14
CA ILE A 8 35.14 23.18 17.97
C ILE A 8 33.68 23.65 17.85
N LEU A 9 33.44 24.96 17.65
CA LEU A 9 32.08 25.49 17.48
C LEU A 9 31.46 25.26 16.08
N VAL A 10 32.26 24.97 15.05
CA VAL A 10 31.76 24.69 13.69
C VAL A 10 31.68 23.18 13.41
N PHE A 11 32.54 22.38 14.01
CA PHE A 11 32.48 20.92 13.86
C PHE A 11 31.35 20.29 14.68
N LEU A 12 31.05 20.79 15.89
CA LEU A 12 29.99 20.23 16.75
C LEU A 12 28.59 20.23 16.11
N PRO A 13 28.10 21.28 15.41
CA PRO A 13 26.80 21.20 14.73
C PRO A 13 26.83 20.26 13.52
N ILE A 14 27.94 20.16 12.78
CA ILE A 14 28.05 19.28 11.60
C ILE A 14 28.05 17.80 12.02
N THR A 15 28.76 17.42 13.09
CA THR A 15 28.66 16.05 13.63
C THR A 15 27.30 15.77 14.26
N LEU A 16 26.62 16.75 14.87
CA LEU A 16 25.24 16.57 15.36
C LEU A 16 24.23 16.38 14.22
N THR A 17 24.45 17.01 13.07
CA THR A 17 23.56 16.90 11.90
C THR A 17 23.71 15.53 11.22
N ILE A 18 24.93 14.98 11.18
CA ILE A 18 25.20 13.63 10.64
C ILE A 18 24.65 12.53 11.56
N LEU A 19 24.50 12.79 12.85
CA LEU A 19 23.93 11.87 13.84
C LEU A 19 22.39 11.81 13.85
N MET A 20 21.71 12.64 13.05
CA MET A 20 20.23 12.66 12.94
C MET A 20 19.73 12.15 11.57
N ALA A 21 20.47 11.26 10.90
CA ALA A 21 19.86 10.40 9.89
C ALA A 21 18.96 9.37 10.61
N LEU A 22 17.86 9.85 11.18
CA LEU A 22 16.79 9.00 11.66
C LEU A 22 16.22 8.25 10.44
N SER A 23 16.02 6.95 10.59
CA SER A 23 15.27 6.17 9.62
C SER A 23 13.87 6.77 9.50
N ALA A 24 13.55 7.34 8.35
CA ALA A 24 12.21 7.78 8.02
C ALA A 24 11.44 6.59 7.46
N TRP A 25 10.21 6.39 7.93
CA TRP A 25 9.31 5.36 7.41
C TRP A 25 8.41 6.05 6.38
N SER A 26 8.97 6.24 5.20
CA SER A 26 8.49 7.20 4.19
C SER A 26 8.26 6.59 2.82
N CYS A 27 7.80 5.33 2.76
CA CYS A 27 7.50 4.68 1.49
C CYS A 27 6.63 5.59 0.61
N THR A 28 6.98 5.65 -0.66
CA THR A 28 6.30 6.50 -1.63
C THR A 28 6.24 5.78 -2.97
N ASN A 29 5.03 5.66 -3.50
CA ASN A 29 4.81 5.18 -4.84
C ASN A 29 4.50 6.35 -5.78
N ILE A 30 4.97 6.22 -7.03
CA ILE A 30 4.61 7.09 -8.15
C ILE A 30 4.06 6.17 -9.22
N VAL A 31 2.84 6.46 -9.66
CA VAL A 31 2.15 5.66 -10.68
C VAL A 31 1.84 6.56 -11.87
N VAL A 32 2.18 6.10 -13.07
CA VAL A 32 2.10 6.88 -14.30
C VAL A 32 1.24 6.12 -15.31
N GLY A 33 0.18 6.76 -15.79
CA GLY A 33 -0.62 6.28 -16.91
C GLY A 33 0.17 6.32 -18.23
N LYS A 34 -0.23 5.48 -19.19
CA LYS A 34 0.51 5.32 -20.45
C LYS A 34 0.64 6.60 -21.29
N ASP A 35 -0.36 7.48 -21.27
CA ASP A 35 -0.37 8.73 -22.03
C ASP A 35 0.33 9.87 -21.25
N ALA A 36 0.66 9.65 -19.97
CA ALA A 36 1.47 10.55 -19.15
C ALA A 36 2.98 10.25 -19.24
N SER A 37 3.38 9.06 -19.70
CA SER A 37 4.79 8.71 -19.88
C SER A 37 5.31 9.12 -21.26
N ALA A 38 6.63 9.30 -21.37
CA ALA A 38 7.26 9.77 -22.61
C ALA A 38 7.26 8.73 -23.75
N ASP A 39 7.08 7.46 -23.42
CA ASP A 39 7.22 6.33 -24.33
C ASP A 39 5.99 5.40 -24.40
N GLY A 40 4.90 5.74 -23.72
CA GLY A 40 3.70 4.91 -23.68
C GLY A 40 3.74 3.80 -22.62
N SER A 41 4.78 3.74 -21.79
CA SER A 41 4.86 2.79 -20.67
C SER A 41 3.86 3.12 -19.56
N VAL A 42 3.33 2.07 -18.94
CA VAL A 42 2.60 2.17 -17.66
C VAL A 42 3.61 1.89 -16.55
N ILE A 43 3.70 2.78 -15.56
CA ILE A 43 4.77 2.72 -14.56
C ILE A 43 4.16 2.65 -13.16
N THR A 44 4.68 1.73 -12.36
CA THR A 44 4.67 1.83 -10.90
C THR A 44 6.10 1.90 -10.39
N SER A 45 6.31 2.62 -9.29
CA SER A 45 7.55 2.66 -8.54
C SER A 45 7.27 2.49 -7.05
N HIS A 46 8.25 2.00 -6.30
CA HIS A 46 8.17 1.87 -4.85
C HIS A 46 9.52 2.20 -4.21
N THR A 47 9.54 3.23 -3.35
CA THR A 47 10.65 3.41 -2.39
C THR A 47 10.33 2.65 -1.11
N ALA A 48 11.09 1.59 -0.82
CA ALA A 48 10.92 0.81 0.40
C ALA A 48 11.75 1.42 1.54
N ASP A 49 11.16 2.39 2.23
CA ASP A 49 11.83 3.18 3.26
C ASP A 49 11.61 2.54 4.64
N GLY A 50 12.50 1.63 5.00
CA GLY A 50 12.52 0.93 6.27
C GLY A 50 13.92 0.38 6.56
N ALA A 51 14.16 -0.01 7.80
CA ALA A 51 15.40 -0.72 8.12
C ALA A 51 15.22 -2.21 7.82
N PHE A 52 16.25 -2.87 7.25
CA PHE A 52 16.36 -4.34 7.14
C PHE A 52 15.57 -5.04 6.02
N TYR A 53 15.11 -4.33 4.98
CA TYR A 53 14.54 -5.00 3.79
C TYR A 53 15.61 -5.77 3.01
N ASP A 54 15.28 -6.98 2.56
CA ASP A 54 16.17 -7.81 1.74
C ASP A 54 16.33 -7.22 0.33
N ALA A 55 17.53 -6.74 0.01
CA ALA A 55 17.84 -6.10 -1.27
C ALA A 55 18.18 -7.08 -2.41
N ARG A 56 18.12 -8.40 -2.17
CA ARG A 56 18.45 -9.41 -3.18
C ARG A 56 17.25 -9.66 -4.09
N VAL A 57 17.44 -9.41 -5.38
CA VAL A 57 16.45 -9.80 -6.39
C VAL A 57 16.51 -11.31 -6.61
N ARG A 58 15.39 -11.98 -6.39
CA ARG A 58 15.22 -13.43 -6.60
C ARG A 58 14.17 -13.67 -7.67
N THR A 59 14.43 -14.66 -8.53
CA THR A 59 13.41 -15.21 -9.43
C THR A 59 12.80 -16.44 -8.79
N ILE A 60 11.49 -16.46 -8.62
CA ILE A 60 10.75 -17.58 -8.03
C ILE A 60 9.98 -18.28 -9.16
N PRO A 61 10.41 -19.48 -9.60
CA PRO A 61 9.78 -20.16 -10.73
C PRO A 61 8.33 -20.55 -10.42
N GLY A 62 7.46 -20.36 -11.43
CA GLY A 62 6.11 -20.90 -11.43
C GLY A 62 6.11 -22.43 -11.34
N LYS A 63 5.06 -22.99 -10.75
CA LYS A 63 4.94 -24.43 -10.47
C LYS A 63 3.55 -24.94 -10.80
N THR A 64 3.43 -26.26 -10.92
CA THR A 64 2.15 -26.97 -11.01
C THR A 64 1.96 -27.81 -9.75
N PHE A 65 0.75 -27.84 -9.22
CA PHE A 65 0.40 -28.47 -7.96
C PHE A 65 -0.73 -29.50 -8.18
N PRO A 66 -0.67 -30.68 -7.52
CA PRO A 66 -1.78 -31.63 -7.52
C PRO A 66 -3.06 -31.03 -6.92
N ALA A 67 -4.22 -31.54 -7.34
CA ALA A 67 -5.50 -31.16 -6.77
C ALA A 67 -5.53 -31.37 -5.25
N GLY A 68 -6.09 -30.40 -4.51
CA GLY A 68 -6.16 -30.44 -3.05
C GLY A 68 -4.92 -29.94 -2.31
N SER A 69 -3.87 -29.53 -3.04
CA SER A 69 -2.67 -28.92 -2.44
C SER A 69 -2.99 -27.68 -1.60
N LYS A 70 -2.10 -27.37 -0.66
CA LYS A 70 -2.15 -26.16 0.18
C LYS A 70 -0.98 -25.24 -0.14
N ALA A 71 -1.22 -23.95 0.00
CA ALA A 71 -0.23 -22.89 -0.09
C ALA A 71 -0.02 -22.32 1.30
N ASP A 72 1.24 -22.26 1.73
CA ASP A 72 1.61 -21.66 3.00
C ASP A 72 1.49 -20.14 2.93
N VAL A 73 1.12 -19.55 4.07
CA VAL A 73 1.00 -18.11 4.27
C VAL A 73 2.05 -17.72 5.30
N PHE A 74 2.95 -16.82 4.93
CA PHE A 74 4.08 -16.41 5.76
C PHE A 74 3.96 -14.95 6.20
N TRP A 75 4.47 -14.70 7.41
CA TRP A 75 4.78 -13.39 7.95
C TRP A 75 6.28 -13.11 7.75
N ASN A 76 6.61 -11.86 7.42
CA ASN A 76 7.99 -11.37 7.34
C ASN A 76 8.83 -12.00 6.22
N ILE A 77 8.27 -12.05 5.00
CA ILE A 77 9.02 -12.42 3.78
C ILE A 77 9.75 -11.22 3.13
N VAL A 78 9.71 -10.05 3.77
CA VAL A 78 10.39 -8.83 3.28
C VAL A 78 11.77 -8.59 3.90
N MET A 79 12.10 -9.30 4.99
CA MET A 79 13.39 -9.18 5.71
C MET A 79 14.12 -10.53 5.79
N GLU A 80 14.01 -11.37 4.76
CA GLU A 80 14.56 -12.74 4.70
C GLU A 80 16.09 -12.83 4.84
N GLU A 81 16.82 -11.71 4.74
CA GLU A 81 18.26 -11.66 5.00
C GLU A 81 18.58 -11.77 6.49
N ASP A 82 17.83 -11.06 7.33
CA ASP A 82 18.11 -10.93 8.77
C ASP A 82 17.16 -11.78 9.64
N TYR A 83 16.00 -12.17 9.10
CA TYR A 83 14.94 -12.83 9.85
C TYR A 83 14.28 -13.96 9.06
N GLU A 84 14.09 -15.12 9.71
CA GLU A 84 13.35 -16.22 9.09
C GLU A 84 11.85 -15.91 8.97
N PRO A 85 11.22 -16.15 7.79
CA PRO A 85 9.79 -16.07 7.64
C PRO A 85 9.06 -17.04 8.57
N LYS A 86 7.94 -16.58 9.13
CA LYS A 86 7.11 -17.41 10.03
C LYS A 86 5.85 -17.84 9.31
N LYS A 87 5.61 -19.14 9.20
CA LYS A 87 4.34 -19.66 8.70
C LYS A 87 3.23 -19.33 9.70
N ILE A 88 2.20 -18.60 9.24
CA ILE A 88 1.05 -18.16 10.04
C ILE A 88 -0.27 -18.77 9.58
N GLY A 89 -0.29 -19.45 8.43
CA GLY A 89 -1.49 -20.12 7.94
C GLY A 89 -1.28 -20.92 6.66
N GLU A 90 -2.39 -21.44 6.13
CA GLU A 90 -2.45 -22.16 4.86
C GLU A 90 -3.78 -21.86 4.14
N ILE A 91 -3.74 -21.78 2.81
CA ILE A 91 -4.93 -21.67 1.95
C ILE A 91 -4.94 -22.76 0.87
N PRO A 92 -6.08 -23.06 0.24
CA PRO A 92 -6.09 -23.90 -0.96
C PRO A 92 -5.14 -23.34 -2.03
N GLN A 93 -4.32 -24.22 -2.60
CA GLN A 93 -3.40 -23.88 -3.67
C GLN A 93 -4.09 -23.95 -5.03
N VAL A 94 -3.69 -23.07 -5.95
CA VAL A 94 -4.10 -23.12 -7.36
C VAL A 94 -3.30 -24.17 -8.11
N GLU A 95 -3.86 -24.75 -9.18
CA GLU A 95 -3.19 -25.80 -9.95
C GLU A 95 -1.86 -25.32 -10.56
N LYS A 96 -1.77 -24.05 -10.97
CA LYS A 96 -0.59 -23.48 -11.59
C LYS A 96 -0.30 -22.08 -11.03
N THR A 97 0.96 -21.81 -10.74
CA THR A 97 1.47 -20.48 -10.41
C THR A 97 2.40 -19.96 -11.50
N TYR A 98 2.43 -18.64 -11.65
CA TYR A 98 3.36 -17.94 -12.53
C TYR A 98 4.70 -17.66 -11.85
N THR A 99 5.73 -17.51 -12.67
CA THR A 99 7.05 -17.03 -12.25
C THR A 99 6.96 -15.56 -11.85
N TYR A 100 7.54 -15.20 -10.71
CA TYR A 100 7.59 -13.82 -10.23
C TYR A 100 8.96 -13.46 -9.65
N PHE A 101 9.16 -12.17 -9.45
CA PHE A 101 10.39 -11.60 -8.93
C PHE A 101 10.15 -11.01 -7.53
N HIS A 102 11.12 -11.22 -6.63
CA HIS A 102 11.04 -10.83 -5.22
C HIS A 102 12.25 -10.01 -4.81
N VAL A 103 12.05 -8.85 -4.19
CA VAL A 103 13.09 -8.06 -3.52
C VAL A 103 12.50 -7.26 -2.36
N GLY A 104 12.69 -7.71 -1.11
CA GLY A 104 11.89 -7.21 0.00
C GLY A 104 10.41 -7.51 -0.26
N TYR A 105 9.70 -6.61 -0.93
CA TYR A 105 8.38 -6.83 -1.51
C TYR A 105 8.46 -7.45 -2.93
N PRO A 106 7.55 -8.37 -3.28
CA PRO A 106 7.51 -8.95 -4.62
C PRO A 106 6.92 -7.95 -5.64
N PHE A 107 7.57 -7.80 -6.80
CA PHE A 107 7.36 -6.59 -7.61
C PHE A 107 6.90 -6.83 -9.05
N MET A 108 7.08 -8.02 -9.63
CA MET A 108 6.63 -8.28 -11.00
C MET A 108 6.50 -9.78 -11.31
N ASN A 109 5.67 -10.16 -12.29
CA ASN A 109 5.59 -11.52 -12.81
C ASN A 109 5.89 -11.64 -14.32
N GLU A 110 5.94 -12.88 -14.81
CA GLU A 110 6.21 -13.21 -16.23
C GLU A 110 5.15 -12.70 -17.22
N HIS A 111 4.01 -12.21 -16.73
CA HIS A 111 2.94 -11.62 -17.54
C HIS A 111 2.98 -10.09 -17.57
N GLY A 112 3.99 -9.48 -16.96
CA GLY A 112 4.15 -8.03 -16.94
C GLY A 112 3.24 -7.32 -15.93
N VAL A 113 2.59 -8.07 -15.02
CA VAL A 113 1.94 -7.46 -13.86
C VAL A 113 3.03 -7.03 -12.89
N ALA A 114 3.04 -5.75 -12.52
CA ALA A 114 3.98 -5.18 -11.55
C ALA A 114 3.23 -4.57 -10.36
N ILE A 115 3.87 -4.64 -9.19
CA ILE A 115 3.29 -4.19 -7.92
C ILE A 115 4.32 -3.34 -7.16
N GLY A 116 3.86 -2.21 -6.61
CA GLY A 116 4.53 -1.43 -5.57
C GLY A 116 3.64 -1.31 -4.35
N GLU A 117 4.19 -0.93 -3.20
CA GLU A 117 3.49 -0.96 -1.90
C GLU A 117 3.76 0.33 -1.13
N THR A 118 2.79 0.84 -0.38
CA THR A 118 3.01 1.93 0.58
C THR A 118 1.99 1.83 1.70
N THR A 119 2.49 1.80 2.94
CA THR A 119 1.66 1.83 4.14
C THR A 119 0.90 3.13 4.31
N ILE A 120 -0.39 3.02 4.61
CA ILE A 120 -1.29 4.16 4.78
C ILE A 120 -2.10 4.04 6.07
N GLY A 121 -2.32 5.17 6.74
CA GLY A 121 -3.00 5.16 8.04
C GLY A 121 -4.43 4.59 7.97
N GLN A 122 -4.80 3.82 8.99
CA GLN A 122 -6.19 3.38 9.22
C GLN A 122 -6.70 3.75 10.61
N LYS A 123 -8.03 3.82 10.75
CA LYS A 123 -8.67 4.08 12.06
C LYS A 123 -8.40 2.96 13.06
N GLU A 124 -8.30 3.33 14.33
CA GLU A 124 -7.94 2.44 15.45
C GLU A 124 -8.83 1.19 15.52
N GLU A 125 -10.13 1.34 15.26
CA GLU A 125 -11.11 0.25 15.30
C GLU A 125 -10.87 -0.82 14.23
N LEU A 126 -10.14 -0.49 13.16
CA LEU A 126 -9.80 -1.42 12.08
C LEU A 126 -8.52 -2.20 12.38
N LYS A 127 -7.66 -1.70 13.27
CA LYS A 127 -6.32 -2.25 13.48
C LYS A 127 -6.36 -3.73 13.88
N THR A 128 -5.49 -4.51 13.25
CA THR A 128 -5.22 -5.93 13.55
C THR A 128 -3.71 -6.09 13.68
N PHE A 129 -3.27 -7.05 14.49
CA PHE A 129 -1.85 -7.32 14.70
C PHE A 129 -1.62 -8.78 15.11
N HIS A 130 -0.47 -9.31 14.72
CA HIS A 130 -0.01 -10.64 15.11
C HIS A 130 0.58 -10.59 16.54
N PRO A 131 0.39 -11.64 17.39
CA PRO A 131 -0.26 -12.92 17.12
C PRO A 131 -1.75 -12.97 17.44
N ASP A 132 -2.35 -11.87 17.90
CA ASP A 132 -3.67 -11.88 18.53
C ASP A 132 -4.82 -11.88 17.51
N ALA A 133 -4.61 -11.31 16.32
CA ALA A 133 -5.58 -11.32 15.24
C ALA A 133 -5.75 -12.72 14.61
N ARG A 134 -6.96 -13.01 14.11
CA ARG A 134 -7.24 -14.24 13.33
C ARG A 134 -7.01 -14.09 11.83
N ALA A 135 -6.81 -12.86 11.36
CA ALA A 135 -6.41 -12.56 9.99
C ALA A 135 -5.02 -13.14 9.72
N ILE A 136 -4.81 -13.67 8.51
CA ILE A 136 -3.52 -14.27 8.13
C ILE A 136 -2.91 -13.66 6.87
N MET A 137 -3.63 -12.84 6.10
CA MET A 137 -3.12 -12.31 4.85
C MET A 137 -2.30 -11.05 5.08
N THR A 138 -0.98 -11.20 5.16
CA THR A 138 -0.05 -10.06 5.09
C THR A 138 0.01 -9.47 3.70
N ILE A 139 0.36 -8.19 3.60
CA ILE A 139 0.36 -7.50 2.31
C ILE A 139 1.38 -8.12 1.35
N GLU A 140 2.58 -8.41 1.84
CA GLU A 140 3.63 -9.03 1.03
C GLU A 140 3.21 -10.43 0.55
N GLN A 141 2.44 -11.17 1.34
CA GLN A 141 1.94 -12.49 0.97
C GLN A 141 0.78 -12.41 -0.02
N LEU A 142 -0.08 -11.38 0.10
CA LEU A 142 -1.12 -11.06 -0.88
C LEU A 142 -0.49 -10.70 -2.24
N GLU A 143 0.57 -9.91 -2.27
CA GLU A 143 1.30 -9.57 -3.50
C GLU A 143 1.93 -10.80 -4.13
N VAL A 144 2.55 -11.70 -3.34
CA VAL A 144 3.03 -13.00 -3.84
C VAL A 144 1.89 -13.77 -4.52
N PHE A 145 0.74 -13.90 -3.87
CA PHE A 145 -0.38 -14.63 -4.45
C PHE A 145 -0.96 -13.95 -5.69
N ALA A 146 -1.01 -12.62 -5.73
CA ALA A 146 -1.42 -11.86 -6.89
C ALA A 146 -0.51 -12.16 -8.09
N LEU A 147 0.81 -12.02 -7.91
CA LEU A 147 1.80 -12.26 -8.95
C LEU A 147 1.85 -13.73 -9.40
N GLN A 148 1.57 -14.66 -8.50
CA GLN A 148 1.46 -16.08 -8.84
C GLN A 148 0.21 -16.44 -9.65
N ARG A 149 -0.85 -15.62 -9.61
CA ARG A 149 -2.20 -16.01 -10.08
C ARG A 149 -2.77 -15.11 -11.16
N ALA A 150 -2.24 -13.90 -11.34
CA ALA A 150 -2.77 -12.90 -12.25
C ALA A 150 -1.92 -12.70 -13.52
N LYS A 151 -2.58 -12.40 -14.63
CA LYS A 151 -1.97 -11.97 -15.90
C LYS A 151 -2.24 -10.50 -16.25
N THR A 152 -3.15 -9.86 -15.51
CA THR A 152 -3.53 -8.46 -15.69
C THR A 152 -3.63 -7.78 -14.32
N ALA A 153 -3.60 -6.44 -14.31
CA ALA A 153 -3.74 -5.65 -13.09
C ALA A 153 -5.08 -5.91 -12.39
N ARG A 154 -6.16 -6.06 -13.16
CA ARG A 154 -7.50 -6.36 -12.64
C ARG A 154 -7.58 -7.75 -12.01
N GLU A 155 -6.96 -8.76 -12.62
CA GLU A 155 -6.89 -10.10 -12.02
C GLU A 155 -6.11 -10.06 -10.70
N ALA A 156 -5.03 -9.27 -10.62
CA ALA A 156 -4.27 -9.10 -9.39
C ALA A 156 -5.12 -8.44 -8.29
N ILE A 157 -5.87 -7.37 -8.61
CA ILE A 157 -6.82 -6.73 -7.69
C ILE A 157 -7.84 -7.73 -7.16
N THR A 158 -8.43 -8.55 -8.03
CA THR A 158 -9.40 -9.58 -7.63
C THR A 158 -8.77 -10.61 -6.70
N VAL A 159 -7.56 -11.11 -7.01
CA VAL A 159 -6.86 -12.09 -6.17
C VAL A 159 -6.59 -11.51 -4.77
N VAL A 160 -6.07 -10.28 -4.70
CA VAL A 160 -5.77 -9.63 -3.41
C VAL A 160 -7.07 -9.43 -2.61
N GLY A 161 -8.08 -8.84 -3.24
CA GLY A 161 -9.37 -8.55 -2.60
C GLY A 161 -10.06 -9.80 -2.06
N GLU A 162 -10.21 -10.84 -2.89
CA GLU A 162 -10.90 -12.08 -2.49
C GLU A 162 -10.17 -12.83 -1.38
N LEU A 163 -8.83 -12.88 -1.42
CA LEU A 163 -8.04 -13.54 -0.38
C LEU A 163 -8.13 -12.77 0.94
N ALA A 164 -8.03 -11.45 0.90
CA ALA A 164 -8.11 -10.63 2.09
C ALA A 164 -9.51 -10.65 2.72
N GLU A 165 -10.57 -10.61 1.92
CA GLU A 165 -11.96 -10.77 2.41
C GLU A 165 -12.17 -12.13 3.07
N LYS A 166 -11.61 -13.21 2.49
CA LYS A 166 -11.84 -14.57 2.96
C LYS A 166 -10.99 -14.97 4.16
N TYR A 167 -9.72 -14.55 4.17
CA TYR A 167 -8.72 -15.00 5.15
C TYR A 167 -8.27 -13.90 6.12
N GLY A 168 -8.79 -12.69 5.95
CA GLY A 168 -8.53 -11.54 6.80
C GLY A 168 -7.22 -10.86 6.47
N PHE A 169 -7.28 -9.53 6.30
CA PHE A 169 -6.09 -8.71 6.12
C PHE A 169 -5.37 -8.49 7.46
N LEU A 170 -4.09 -8.80 7.47
CA LEU A 170 -3.18 -8.72 8.61
C LEU A 170 -2.02 -7.79 8.23
N PRO A 171 -1.99 -6.53 8.70
CA PRO A 171 -0.90 -5.60 8.43
C PRO A 171 0.44 -6.17 8.86
N SER A 172 1.47 -6.00 8.03
CA SER A 172 2.85 -6.38 8.36
C SER A 172 3.73 -5.18 8.68
N CYS A 173 3.36 -3.99 8.21
CA CYS A 173 3.93 -2.72 8.65
C CYS A 173 3.11 -2.14 9.82
N GLY A 174 3.54 -2.44 11.04
CA GLY A 174 2.82 -2.02 12.25
C GLY A 174 1.42 -2.63 12.33
N SER A 175 0.40 -1.78 12.38
CA SER A 175 -1.02 -2.18 12.43
C SER A 175 -1.86 -1.37 11.46
N GLU A 176 -1.27 -0.90 10.38
CA GLU A 176 -1.85 0.10 9.47
C GLU A 176 -2.50 -0.50 8.22
N GLY A 177 -3.22 0.31 7.45
CA GLY A 177 -3.70 -0.08 6.13
C GLY A 177 -2.56 -0.05 5.12
N GLU A 178 -2.80 -0.57 3.93
CA GLU A 178 -1.78 -0.58 2.87
C GLU A 178 -2.40 -0.09 1.56
N CYS A 179 -1.58 0.57 0.74
CA CYS A 179 -1.89 0.88 -0.65
C CYS A 179 -0.90 0.16 -1.55
N ILE A 180 -1.38 -0.81 -2.33
CA ILE A 180 -0.57 -1.37 -3.41
C ILE A 180 -0.93 -0.69 -4.72
N THR A 181 0.09 -0.45 -5.52
CA THR A 181 -0.03 0.09 -6.87
C THR A 181 0.17 -1.07 -7.82
N ILE A 182 -0.73 -1.24 -8.79
CA ILE A 182 -0.76 -2.43 -9.64
C ILE A 182 -0.81 -1.97 -11.08
N THR A 183 0.13 -2.42 -11.88
CA THR A 183 0.19 -2.09 -13.31
C THR A 183 0.29 -3.35 -14.15
N ASP A 184 -0.20 -3.27 -15.38
CA ASP A 184 0.16 -4.18 -16.46
C ASP A 184 0.58 -3.36 -17.69
N SER A 185 0.68 -3.99 -18.87
CA SER A 185 1.06 -3.30 -20.10
C SER A 185 0.08 -2.21 -20.57
N THR A 186 -1.10 -2.09 -19.95
CA THR A 186 -2.21 -1.26 -20.42
C THR A 186 -2.86 -0.38 -19.37
N GLU A 187 -2.90 -0.80 -18.11
CA GLU A 187 -3.59 -0.10 -17.04
C GLU A 187 -2.72 0.10 -15.80
N ALA A 188 -2.87 1.27 -15.17
CA ALA A 188 -2.34 1.58 -13.84
C ALA A 188 -3.47 1.70 -12.82
N TRP A 189 -3.25 1.15 -11.63
CA TRP A 189 -4.22 1.13 -10.55
C TRP A 189 -3.55 1.45 -9.21
N ILE A 190 -4.33 2.07 -8.33
CA ILE A 190 -4.05 2.09 -6.89
C ILE A 190 -5.13 1.27 -6.19
N PHE A 191 -4.73 0.43 -5.24
CA PHE A 191 -5.59 -0.44 -4.43
C PHE A 191 -5.30 -0.16 -2.97
N GLU A 192 -6.32 0.25 -2.23
CA GLU A 192 -6.25 0.49 -0.81
C GLU A 192 -7.03 -0.56 -0.03
N ILE A 193 -6.41 -1.08 1.01
CA ILE A 193 -7.00 -2.09 1.89
C ILE A 193 -6.93 -1.67 3.36
N ARG A 194 -7.96 -2.07 4.10
CA ARG A 194 -8.09 -1.90 5.54
C ARG A 194 -8.46 -3.21 6.19
N SER A 195 -7.98 -3.38 7.41
CA SER A 195 -8.28 -4.53 8.25
C SER A 195 -9.73 -4.50 8.75
N ALA A 196 -10.26 -5.64 9.19
CA ALA A 196 -11.62 -5.76 9.73
C ALA A 196 -11.71 -5.60 11.26
N GLY A 197 -10.65 -5.15 11.92
CA GLY A 197 -10.56 -5.04 13.37
C GLY A 197 -10.16 -6.33 14.08
N LEU A 198 -9.57 -6.20 15.27
CA LEU A 198 -8.99 -7.31 16.06
C LEU A 198 -9.98 -8.45 16.36
N MET A 199 -11.27 -8.14 16.46
CA MET A 199 -12.32 -9.10 16.81
C MET A 199 -12.85 -9.90 15.62
N TRP A 200 -12.41 -9.61 14.39
CA TRP A 200 -12.81 -10.39 13.23
C TRP A 200 -12.30 -11.84 13.32
N THR A 201 -13.14 -12.77 12.87
CA THR A 201 -12.78 -14.18 12.70
C THR A 201 -13.30 -14.71 11.36
N PRO A 202 -12.69 -15.77 10.79
CA PRO A 202 -13.20 -16.39 9.56
C PRO A 202 -14.65 -16.87 9.64
N ASP A 203 -15.11 -17.22 10.85
CA ASP A 203 -16.48 -17.71 11.10
C ASP A 203 -17.47 -16.58 11.44
N SER A 204 -17.04 -15.31 11.44
CA SER A 204 -17.87 -14.16 11.81
C SER A 204 -18.99 -13.83 10.81
N GLY A 205 -18.93 -14.41 9.60
CA GLY A 205 -19.87 -14.10 8.52
C GLY A 205 -19.68 -12.71 7.89
N LYS A 206 -18.65 -11.97 8.29
CA LYS A 206 -18.25 -10.68 7.73
C LYS A 206 -16.93 -10.83 6.94
N PRO A 207 -16.68 -10.01 5.90
CA PRO A 207 -15.39 -10.02 5.22
C PRO A 207 -14.26 -9.58 6.17
N GLY A 208 -13.09 -10.19 6.02
CA GLY A 208 -11.90 -9.93 6.85
C GLY A 208 -11.06 -8.74 6.42
N ALA A 209 -11.52 -7.99 5.42
CA ALA A 209 -10.95 -6.75 4.96
C ALA A 209 -12.04 -5.91 4.28
N VAL A 210 -11.79 -4.61 4.16
CA VAL A 210 -12.53 -3.71 3.26
C VAL A 210 -11.51 -3.05 2.33
N TRP A 211 -11.82 -2.98 1.03
CA TRP A 211 -10.87 -2.47 0.05
C TRP A 211 -11.55 -1.76 -1.12
N VAL A 212 -10.80 -0.88 -1.77
CA VAL A 212 -11.19 -0.22 -3.02
C VAL A 212 -9.96 -0.08 -3.92
N ALA A 213 -10.16 -0.17 -5.22
CA ALA A 213 -9.18 0.13 -6.24
C ALA A 213 -9.71 1.16 -7.21
N GLN A 214 -8.85 2.09 -7.59
CA GLN A 214 -9.13 3.12 -8.58
C GLN A 214 -8.08 3.10 -9.69
N ARG A 215 -8.54 3.16 -10.94
CA ARG A 215 -7.67 3.26 -12.11
C ARG A 215 -7.07 4.66 -12.14
N VAL A 216 -5.76 4.74 -12.37
CA VAL A 216 -5.09 5.99 -12.71
C VAL A 216 -5.43 6.28 -14.18
N PRO A 217 -6.01 7.45 -14.50
CA PRO A 217 -6.26 7.82 -15.89
C PRO A 217 -5.00 7.72 -16.74
N ASP A 218 -5.16 7.40 -18.02
CA ASP A 218 -4.02 7.15 -18.91
C ASP A 218 -3.10 8.38 -19.01
N ASP A 219 -3.63 9.59 -18.92
CA ASP A 219 -2.91 10.87 -19.03
C ASP A 219 -2.51 11.48 -17.68
N CYS A 220 -2.59 10.69 -16.59
CA CYS A 220 -2.36 11.19 -15.24
C CYS A 220 -1.19 10.50 -14.53
N VAL A 221 -0.63 11.22 -13.55
CA VAL A 221 0.32 10.69 -12.55
C VAL A 221 -0.32 10.82 -11.18
N VAL A 222 -0.19 9.79 -10.35
CA VAL A 222 -0.57 9.86 -8.92
C VAL A 222 0.64 9.54 -8.06
N ILE A 223 0.81 10.34 -7.00
CA ILE A 223 1.77 10.08 -5.93
C ILE A 223 1.01 9.51 -4.74
N VAL A 224 1.44 8.34 -4.28
CA VAL A 224 0.92 7.68 -3.09
C VAL A 224 2.01 7.71 -2.02
N PRO A 225 2.03 8.72 -1.14
CA PRO A 225 2.83 8.70 0.07
C PRO A 225 2.12 7.82 1.12
N ASN A 226 2.56 7.88 2.38
CA ASN A 226 1.92 7.15 3.49
C ASN A 226 0.55 7.72 3.91
N MET A 227 -0.34 7.96 2.96
CA MET A 227 -1.68 8.52 3.11
C MET A 227 -2.59 7.95 2.03
N SER A 228 -3.81 7.61 2.43
CA SER A 228 -4.91 7.28 1.52
C SER A 228 -5.13 8.38 0.48
N ARG A 229 -5.35 8.00 -0.77
CA ARG A 229 -5.55 8.88 -1.93
C ARG A 229 -6.92 8.72 -2.56
N ILE A 230 -7.58 7.58 -2.40
CA ILE A 230 -8.90 7.34 -2.98
C ILE A 230 -9.95 8.15 -2.23
N ARG A 231 -10.72 8.96 -2.98
CA ARG A 231 -11.74 9.87 -2.44
C ARG A 231 -13.14 9.33 -2.68
N GLU A 232 -13.90 9.96 -3.56
CA GLU A 232 -15.24 9.54 -3.93
C GLU A 232 -15.18 8.28 -4.79
N ILE A 233 -16.07 7.33 -4.52
CA ILE A 233 -16.12 6.04 -5.20
C ILE A 233 -17.40 5.98 -6.05
N ASP A 234 -17.26 5.68 -7.34
CA ASP A 234 -18.38 5.27 -8.20
C ASP A 234 -18.23 3.81 -8.63
N VAL A 235 -18.82 2.90 -7.85
CA VAL A 235 -18.80 1.47 -8.19
C VAL A 235 -19.61 1.11 -9.44
N ASN A 236 -20.40 2.02 -10.02
CA ASN A 236 -21.06 1.77 -11.31
C ASN A 236 -20.09 1.97 -12.48
N ASP A 237 -19.05 2.79 -12.30
CA ASP A 237 -17.96 2.92 -13.25
C ASP A 237 -16.96 1.77 -13.11
N LYS A 238 -17.32 0.63 -13.70
CA LYS A 238 -16.48 -0.59 -13.71
C LYS A 238 -15.16 -0.42 -14.45
N ASN A 239 -15.01 0.63 -15.26
CA ASN A 239 -13.76 0.91 -15.95
C ASN A 239 -12.73 1.51 -15.00
N ASN A 240 -13.18 2.31 -14.03
CA ASN A 240 -12.28 3.05 -13.14
C ASN A 240 -12.32 2.59 -11.68
N PHE A 241 -13.30 1.80 -11.26
CA PHE A 241 -13.41 1.33 -9.88
C PHE A 241 -13.66 -0.17 -9.73
N MET A 242 -13.01 -0.74 -8.72
CA MET A 242 -13.28 -2.07 -8.17
C MET A 242 -13.31 -1.92 -6.65
N ALA A 243 -14.19 -2.62 -5.93
CA ALA A 243 -14.27 -2.50 -4.48
C ALA A 243 -14.81 -3.79 -3.85
N SER A 244 -14.50 -3.98 -2.56
CA SER A 244 -15.13 -5.01 -1.74
C SER A 244 -16.64 -4.85 -1.74
N LYS A 245 -17.36 -5.96 -1.62
CA LYS A 245 -18.82 -5.89 -1.45
C LYS A 245 -19.14 -5.14 -0.15
N ASP A 246 -20.17 -4.30 -0.20
CA ASP A 246 -20.63 -3.53 0.96
C ASP A 246 -19.52 -2.65 1.59
N TYR A 247 -18.63 -2.09 0.75
CA TYR A 247 -17.47 -1.27 1.16
C TYR A 247 -17.80 -0.07 2.06
N MET A 248 -19.06 0.37 2.14
CA MET A 248 -19.51 1.44 3.04
C MET A 248 -19.92 0.91 4.42
N GLN A 249 -20.25 -0.38 4.53
CA GLN A 249 -20.89 -0.95 5.72
C GLN A 249 -20.03 -0.81 6.98
N PRO A 250 -18.70 -1.05 6.97
CA PRO A 250 -17.89 -0.82 8.16
C PRO A 250 -17.92 0.64 8.63
N ALA A 251 -17.91 1.61 7.71
CA ALA A 251 -18.05 3.02 8.05
C ALA A 251 -19.43 3.37 8.60
N ILE A 252 -20.50 2.75 8.09
CA ILE A 252 -21.87 2.92 8.60
C ILE A 252 -21.99 2.33 10.01
N ASP A 253 -21.52 1.10 10.20
CA ASP A 253 -21.57 0.38 11.49
C ASP A 253 -20.86 1.15 12.61
N ASN A 254 -19.76 1.83 12.29
CA ASN A 254 -18.99 2.63 13.24
C ASN A 254 -19.43 4.11 13.31
N GLY A 255 -20.47 4.52 12.56
CA GLY A 255 -20.95 5.90 12.55
C GLY A 255 -20.00 6.91 11.90
N TRP A 256 -19.05 6.46 11.07
CA TRP A 256 -18.14 7.32 10.31
C TRP A 256 -18.78 7.87 9.04
N TYR A 257 -19.86 7.24 8.57
CA TYR A 257 -20.64 7.69 7.42
C TYR A 257 -22.13 7.53 7.69
N ASP A 258 -22.90 8.60 7.42
CA ASP A 258 -24.36 8.55 7.41
C ASP A 258 -24.88 8.53 5.97
N PRO A 259 -25.45 7.41 5.49
CA PRO A 259 -25.97 7.30 4.13
C PRO A 259 -27.17 8.22 3.87
N ASN A 260 -27.83 8.74 4.91
CA ASN A 260 -28.95 9.67 4.79
C ASN A 260 -28.52 11.14 4.82
N SER A 261 -27.23 11.42 5.00
CA SER A 261 -26.71 12.80 5.11
C SER A 261 -26.80 13.61 3.81
N GLY A 262 -27.03 12.95 2.68
CA GLY A 262 -26.99 13.56 1.34
C GLY A 262 -25.57 13.89 0.85
N LYS A 263 -24.53 13.46 1.57
CA LYS A 263 -23.12 13.65 1.19
C LYS A 263 -22.55 12.42 0.48
N PRO A 264 -21.62 12.62 -0.47
CA PRO A 264 -20.92 11.50 -1.10
C PRO A 264 -20.10 10.72 -0.06
N PHE A 265 -19.90 9.43 -0.33
CA PHE A 265 -18.99 8.61 0.45
C PHE A 265 -17.54 8.90 0.04
N ILE A 266 -16.73 9.42 0.96
CA ILE A 266 -15.31 9.71 0.73
C ILE A 266 -14.46 8.68 1.48
N TRP A 267 -13.82 7.78 0.73
CA TRP A 267 -13.08 6.63 1.25
C TRP A 267 -11.98 7.00 2.25
N GLN A 268 -11.07 7.90 1.87
CA GLN A 268 -9.99 8.34 2.75
C GLN A 268 -10.52 8.95 4.07
N GLU A 269 -11.63 9.69 4.04
CA GLU A 269 -12.21 10.30 5.26
C GLU A 269 -12.92 9.26 6.13
N ALA A 270 -13.55 8.28 5.51
CA ALA A 270 -14.25 7.20 6.20
C ALA A 270 -13.27 6.29 6.97
N TYR A 271 -12.11 5.98 6.38
CA TYR A 271 -11.25 4.89 6.85
C TYR A 271 -9.85 5.28 7.30
N SER A 272 -9.38 6.50 7.04
CA SER A 272 -8.08 6.97 7.52
C SER A 272 -8.22 7.99 8.66
N PRO A 273 -7.23 8.08 9.56
CA PRO A 273 -7.23 9.07 10.63
C PRO A 273 -7.03 10.48 10.04
N LEU A 274 -7.82 11.45 10.50
CA LEU A 274 -7.65 12.85 10.09
C LEU A 274 -6.38 13.46 10.67
N THR A 275 -6.08 13.17 11.94
CA THR A 275 -4.91 13.64 12.70
C THR A 275 -4.28 12.49 13.48
N GLY A 276 -3.05 12.68 13.99
CA GLY A 276 -2.32 11.65 14.75
C GLY A 276 -1.66 10.58 13.87
N ASN A 277 -1.38 9.41 14.45
CA ASN A 277 -0.85 8.21 13.77
C ASN A 277 0.55 8.36 13.17
N ASP A 278 1.54 8.78 13.97
CA ASP A 278 2.97 8.84 13.58
C ASP A 278 3.25 9.44 12.19
N ASP A 279 2.52 10.51 11.85
CA ASP A 279 2.59 11.25 10.58
C ASP A 279 1.98 10.57 9.34
N TRP A 280 1.19 9.51 9.49
CA TRP A 280 0.43 8.83 8.42
C TRP A 280 -1.07 9.14 8.41
N SER A 281 -1.44 10.30 8.93
CA SER A 281 -2.81 10.83 8.87
C SER A 281 -3.02 11.76 7.69
N LEU A 282 -4.29 12.02 7.37
CA LEU A 282 -4.64 12.91 6.26
C LEU A 282 -4.03 14.30 6.47
N SER A 283 -3.98 14.86 7.67
CA SER A 283 -3.42 16.21 7.92
C SER A 283 -1.88 16.28 8.08
N SER A 284 -1.15 15.22 7.73
CA SER A 284 0.30 15.14 7.97
C SER A 284 1.10 16.22 7.22
N MET A 285 1.84 17.04 7.97
CA MET A 285 2.71 18.08 7.41
C MET A 285 3.92 17.49 6.66
N TRP A 286 4.41 16.32 7.06
CA TRP A 286 5.49 15.62 6.36
C TRP A 286 5.04 15.11 5.00
N ILE A 287 3.82 14.57 4.94
CA ILE A 287 3.21 14.13 3.69
C ILE A 287 2.95 15.32 2.77
N ARG A 288 2.47 16.44 3.32
CA ARG A 288 2.32 17.67 2.53
C ARG A 288 3.63 18.09 1.87
N ASN A 289 4.73 18.11 2.61
CA ASN A 289 6.03 18.48 2.07
C ASN A 289 6.49 17.53 0.95
N ARG A 290 6.25 16.21 1.10
CA ARG A 290 6.53 15.21 0.05
C ARG A 290 5.68 15.44 -1.20
N LEU A 291 4.36 15.60 -1.04
CA LEU A 291 3.43 15.85 -2.14
C LEU A 291 3.81 17.13 -2.89
N TYR A 292 4.02 18.24 -2.18
CA TYR A 292 4.48 19.50 -2.77
C TYR A 292 5.77 19.31 -3.58
N THR A 293 6.77 18.66 -2.99
CA THR A 293 8.10 18.51 -3.59
C THR A 293 8.06 17.64 -4.85
N LEU A 294 7.28 16.56 -4.84
CA LEU A 294 7.18 15.65 -5.97
C LEU A 294 6.31 16.23 -7.08
N TYR A 295 5.14 16.79 -6.76
CA TYR A 295 4.27 17.41 -7.77
C TYR A 295 4.90 18.66 -8.42
N SER A 296 5.62 19.49 -7.66
CA SER A 296 6.36 20.63 -8.24
C SER A 296 7.50 20.24 -9.16
N GLN A 297 8.05 19.03 -9.03
CA GLN A 297 9.02 18.48 -9.98
C GLN A 297 8.34 17.88 -11.22
N LEU A 298 7.19 17.24 -11.05
CA LEU A 298 6.45 16.61 -12.16
C LEU A 298 5.77 17.64 -13.07
N ASP A 299 5.20 18.70 -12.49
CA ASP A 299 4.62 19.82 -13.24
C ASP A 299 5.17 21.15 -12.70
N PRO A 300 6.39 21.54 -13.12
CA PRO A 300 7.02 22.79 -12.69
C PRO A 300 6.35 24.03 -13.29
N THR A 301 5.38 23.87 -14.20
CA THR A 301 4.70 24.99 -14.86
C THR A 301 3.50 25.50 -14.06
N ARG A 302 2.95 24.65 -13.18
CA ARG A 302 1.86 24.99 -12.27
C ARG A 302 2.40 25.66 -11.01
N GLU A 303 1.66 26.65 -10.52
CA GLU A 303 1.89 27.23 -9.20
C GLU A 303 1.33 26.29 -8.12
N TRP A 304 2.23 25.75 -7.29
CA TRP A 304 1.90 24.86 -6.19
C TRP A 304 1.94 25.62 -4.87
N ASP A 305 0.89 25.50 -4.06
CA ASP A 305 0.88 26.08 -2.71
C ASP A 305 1.53 25.09 -1.72
N PRO A 306 2.71 25.43 -1.14
CA PRO A 306 3.39 24.56 -0.17
C PRO A 306 2.63 24.36 1.13
N TYR A 307 1.59 25.17 1.38
CA TYR A 307 0.73 25.09 2.56
C TYR A 307 -0.62 24.44 2.27
N ALA A 308 -0.88 24.03 1.02
CA ALA A 308 -2.12 23.39 0.63
C ALA A 308 -2.41 22.15 1.47
N GLU A 309 -3.69 21.91 1.78
CA GLU A 309 -4.12 20.69 2.44
C GLU A 309 -3.70 19.47 1.61
N THR A 310 -3.18 18.43 2.24
CA THR A 310 -2.73 17.18 1.59
C THR A 310 -3.78 16.55 0.66
N MET A 311 -5.06 16.68 1.01
CA MET A 311 -6.21 16.17 0.26
C MET A 311 -6.54 17.00 -0.99
N SER A 312 -5.90 18.17 -1.16
CA SER A 312 -6.08 19.04 -2.33
C SER A 312 -5.11 18.72 -3.47
N TYR A 313 -4.04 17.96 -3.17
CA TYR A 313 -3.14 17.46 -4.20
C TYR A 313 -3.85 16.42 -5.07
N PRO A 314 -3.53 16.33 -6.38
CA PRO A 314 -4.13 15.37 -7.31
C PRO A 314 -4.02 13.92 -6.86
#